data_AF-A0A3N5S8R2-F1
#
_entry.id   AF-A0A3N5S8R2-F1
#
_cell.length_a   1.000
_cell.length_b   1.000
_cell.length_c   1.000
_cell.angle_alpha   90.00
_cell.angle_beta   90.00
_cell.angle_gamma   90.00
#
_symmetry.space_group_name_H-M   'P 1'
#
loop_
_entity.id
_entity.type
_entity.pdbx_description
1 polymer ?
#
loop_
_entity_poly.entity_id
_entity_poly.type
_entity_poly.pdbx_seq_one_letter_code
_entity_poly.pdbx_strand_id
1 'polypeptide(L)'
;MQHLLDISSRDHSHLCPRQILGVRLGLAGMKALDLMAPPAKKRLLTILETDGCFADGITARHSVQLVIALCGRLRQSCCNVHRHADRPCCPCGSCPGYSPACLRLRS
;
A
#
# COMPACT_ATOMS: atom_id res chain seq x y z
N MET A 1 -11.46 12.47 -13.00
CA MET A 1 -10.28 12.11 -12.17
C MET A 1 -10.32 12.75 -10.80
N GLN A 2 -10.68 14.05 -10.67
CA GLN A 2 -10.72 14.77 -9.39
C GLN A 2 -11.43 14.01 -8.26
N HIS A 3 -12.65 13.52 -8.51
CA HIS A 3 -13.40 12.72 -7.54
C HIS A 3 -12.65 11.48 -7.00
N LEU A 4 -11.80 10.84 -7.80
CA LEU A 4 -10.99 9.69 -7.34
C LEU A 4 -9.83 10.14 -6.45
N LEU A 5 -9.27 11.32 -6.71
CA LEU A 5 -8.24 11.90 -5.85
C LEU A 5 -8.83 12.26 -4.50
N ASP A 6 -10.03 12.87 -4.50
CA ASP A 6 -10.75 13.21 -3.28
C ASP A 6 -11.06 11.96 -2.45
N ILE A 7 -11.43 10.83 -3.10
CA ILE A 7 -11.59 9.53 -2.43
C ILE A 7 -10.24 9.04 -1.87
N SER A 8 -9.18 9.08 -2.68
CA SER A 8 -7.86 8.54 -2.28
C SER A 8 -7.22 9.30 -1.12
N SER A 9 -7.60 10.57 -0.91
CA SER A 9 -7.05 11.43 0.14
C SER A 9 -7.95 11.60 1.37
N ARG A 10 -9.13 10.96 1.43
CA ARG A 10 -10.09 11.15 2.54
C ARG A 10 -9.48 10.91 3.92
N ASP A 11 -8.61 9.92 4.02
CA ASP A 11 -8.00 9.48 5.28
C ASP A 11 -6.57 10.01 5.46
N HIS A 12 -6.17 11.03 4.69
CA HIS A 12 -4.82 11.61 4.70
C HIS A 12 -4.86 13.12 4.91
N SER A 13 -3.82 13.67 5.55
CA SER A 13 -3.71 15.12 5.79
C SER A 13 -3.49 15.95 4.52
N HIS A 14 -3.02 15.31 3.44
CA HIS A 14 -2.73 15.96 2.17
C HIS A 14 -2.78 14.94 1.03
N LEU A 15 -2.93 15.46 -0.18
CA LEU A 15 -2.73 14.69 -1.40
C LEU A 15 -1.22 14.55 -1.68
N CYS A 16 -0.72 13.33 -1.71
CA CYS A 16 0.67 13.02 -2.01
C CYS A 16 0.83 12.46 -3.44
N PRO A 17 2.04 12.55 -4.02
CA PRO A 17 2.31 12.02 -5.37
C PRO A 17 2.00 10.52 -5.52
N ARG A 18 2.12 9.74 -4.44
CA ARG A 18 1.82 8.30 -4.45
C ARG A 18 0.34 8.01 -4.69
N GLN A 19 -0.57 8.83 -4.15
CA GLN A 19 -2.01 8.69 -4.39
C GLN A 19 -2.36 8.99 -5.85
N ILE A 20 -1.79 10.07 -6.40
CA ILE A 20 -1.99 10.44 -7.82
C ILE A 20 -1.49 9.31 -8.73
N LEU A 21 -0.32 8.74 -8.43
CA LEU A 21 0.23 7.61 -9.17
C LEU A 21 -0.69 6.38 -9.09
N GLY A 22 -1.19 6.05 -7.89
CA GLY A 22 -2.12 4.94 -7.68
C GLY A 22 -3.41 5.09 -8.48
N VAL A 23 -4.06 6.26 -8.43
CA VAL A 23 -5.28 6.53 -9.21
C VAL A 23 -5.04 6.37 -10.71
N ARG A 24 -3.91 6.88 -11.21
CA ARG A 24 -3.55 6.75 -12.63
C ARG A 24 -3.30 5.29 -13.02
N LEU A 25 -2.59 4.53 -12.19
CA LEU A 25 -2.36 3.11 -12.47
C LEU A 25 -3.67 2.31 -12.47
N GLY A 26 -4.58 2.59 -11.53
CA GLY A 26 -5.89 1.94 -11.49
C GLY A 26 -6.72 2.22 -12.75
N LEU A 27 -6.75 3.48 -13.20
CA LEU A 27 -7.40 3.85 -14.47
C LEU A 27 -6.77 3.16 -15.68
N ALA A 28 -5.45 3.11 -15.74
CA ALA A 28 -4.73 2.44 -16.82
C ALA A 28 -4.99 0.92 -16.81
N GLY A 29 -5.01 0.28 -15.64
CA GLY A 29 -5.29 -1.15 -15.48
C GLY A 29 -6.70 -1.51 -15.95
N MET A 30 -7.71 -0.72 -15.59
CA MET A 30 -9.08 -0.93 -16.08
C MET A 30 -9.18 -0.78 -17.60
N LYS A 31 -8.51 0.23 -18.16
CA LYS A 31 -8.46 0.41 -19.61
C LYS A 31 -7.75 -0.75 -20.29
N ALA A 32 -6.67 -1.28 -19.70
CA ALA A 32 -5.94 -2.43 -20.23
C ALA A 32 -6.76 -3.73 -20.19
N LEU A 33 -7.67 -3.86 -19.22
CA LEU A 33 -8.59 -4.99 -19.10
C LEU A 33 -9.92 -4.78 -19.85
N ASP A 34 -10.08 -3.66 -20.56
CA ASP A 34 -11.32 -3.23 -21.21
C ASP A 34 -12.54 -3.21 -20.27
N LEU A 35 -12.30 -2.82 -19.01
CA LEU A 35 -13.33 -2.69 -17.99
C LEU A 35 -13.68 -1.23 -17.78
N MET A 36 -14.96 -0.87 -17.98
CA MET A 36 -15.46 0.48 -17.65
C MET A 36 -15.76 0.61 -16.15
N ALA A 37 -16.20 -0.47 -15.52
CA ALA A 37 -16.52 -0.55 -14.10
C ALA A 37 -16.10 -1.92 -13.53
N PRO A 38 -15.89 -2.02 -12.21
CA PRO A 38 -15.65 -3.32 -11.57
C PRO A 38 -16.80 -4.29 -11.91
N PRO A 39 -16.50 -5.56 -12.23
CA PRO A 39 -17.55 -6.51 -12.61
C PRO A 39 -18.54 -6.74 -11.46
N ALA A 40 -19.85 -6.66 -11.72
CA ALA A 40 -20.87 -6.80 -10.67
C ALA A 40 -20.92 -8.20 -10.05
N LYS A 41 -20.58 -9.25 -10.83
CA LYS A 41 -20.67 -10.66 -10.40
C LYS A 41 -19.34 -11.27 -9.99
N LYS A 42 -18.20 -10.63 -10.29
CA LYS A 42 -16.86 -11.15 -10.04
C LYS A 42 -16.00 -10.07 -9.38
N ARG A 43 -15.27 -10.43 -8.33
CA ARG A 43 -14.39 -9.49 -7.62
C ARG A 43 -13.08 -9.34 -8.40
N LEU A 44 -12.65 -8.11 -8.65
CA LEU A 44 -11.37 -7.78 -9.29
C LEU A 44 -10.22 -7.79 -8.28
N LEU A 45 -9.49 -8.90 -8.16
CA LEU A 45 -8.33 -8.96 -7.27
C LEU A 45 -7.18 -8.10 -7.81
N THR A 46 -6.66 -7.17 -6.99
CA THR A 46 -5.51 -6.32 -7.34
C THR A 46 -4.36 -6.56 -6.37
N ILE A 47 -3.24 -7.08 -6.85
CA ILE A 47 -2.04 -7.38 -6.04
C ILE A 47 -1.10 -6.18 -6.06
N LEU A 48 -0.64 -5.76 -4.88
CA LEU A 48 0.27 -4.62 -4.72
C LEU A 48 1.53 -5.04 -3.97
N GLU A 49 2.67 -4.94 -4.66
CA GLU A 49 4.00 -5.16 -4.07
C GLU A 49 4.47 -3.96 -3.21
N THR A 50 3.75 -2.85 -3.28
CA THR A 50 4.07 -1.60 -2.58
C THR A 50 2.97 -1.25 -1.57
N ASP A 51 3.34 -0.53 -0.51
CA ASP A 51 2.45 -0.13 0.57
C ASP A 51 2.33 1.41 0.72
N GLY A 52 1.50 1.82 1.68
CA GLY A 52 1.19 3.22 1.98
C GLY A 52 0.17 3.83 1.02
N CYS A 53 0.20 5.17 0.90
CA CYS A 53 -0.84 5.97 0.22
C CYS A 53 -1.05 5.64 -1.27
N PHE A 54 -0.17 4.83 -1.87
CA PHE A 54 -0.35 4.29 -3.22
C PHE A 54 -1.56 3.35 -3.30
N ALA A 55 -1.73 2.49 -2.29
CA ALA A 55 -2.83 1.53 -2.23
C ALA A 55 -4.19 2.25 -2.21
N ASP A 56 -4.27 3.38 -1.49
CA ASP A 56 -5.50 4.18 -1.42
C ASP A 56 -5.89 4.76 -2.78
N GLY A 57 -4.90 5.16 -3.59
CA GLY A 57 -5.11 5.59 -4.97
C GLY A 57 -5.63 4.47 -5.88
N ILE A 58 -5.14 3.25 -5.71
CA ILE A 58 -5.60 2.08 -6.47
C ILE A 58 -7.04 1.70 -6.06
N THR A 59 -7.31 1.64 -4.76
CA THR A 59 -8.62 1.26 -4.20
C THR A 59 -9.68 2.31 -4.51
N ALA A 60 -9.32 3.59 -4.64
CA ALA A 60 -10.26 4.65 -5.01
C ALA A 60 -11.01 4.38 -6.33
N ARG A 61 -10.45 3.57 -7.24
CA ARG A 61 -11.05 3.29 -8.55
C ARG A 61 -11.87 1.99 -8.62
N HIS A 62 -11.62 1.00 -7.77
CA HIS A 62 -12.33 -0.29 -7.78
C HIS A 62 -12.56 -0.79 -6.35
N SER A 63 -13.77 -1.25 -6.06
CA SER A 63 -14.21 -1.69 -4.71
C SER A 63 -13.63 -3.04 -4.24
N VAL A 64 -12.47 -3.45 -4.76
CA VAL A 64 -11.91 -4.77 -4.46
C VAL A 64 -10.47 -4.66 -3.99
N GLN A 65 -10.29 -5.06 -2.73
CA GLN A 65 -9.04 -5.18 -2.01
C GLN A 65 -8.57 -6.64 -2.10
N LEU A 66 -7.28 -6.94 -2.37
CA LEU A 66 -6.49 -7.85 -1.50
C LEU A 66 -4.99 -7.97 -1.83
N VAL A 67 -4.24 -8.20 -0.74
CA VAL A 67 -2.83 -8.63 -0.57
C VAL A 67 -1.79 -7.51 -0.65
N ILE A 68 -1.42 -7.03 0.54
CA ILE A 68 -0.25 -6.19 0.78
C ILE A 68 0.98 -7.09 0.94
N ALA A 69 1.98 -6.82 0.10
CA ALA A 69 3.42 -6.98 0.30
C ALA A 69 3.90 -8.04 1.32
N LEU A 70 4.51 -9.11 0.80
CA LEU A 70 5.25 -10.13 1.54
C LEU A 70 6.48 -9.60 2.32
N CYS A 71 6.84 -8.30 2.28
CA CYS A 71 8.05 -7.80 2.95
C CYS A 71 8.02 -6.33 3.44
N GLY A 72 7.30 -5.41 2.78
CA GLY A 72 7.40 -3.95 3.02
C GLY A 72 6.90 -3.46 4.39
N ARG A 73 5.76 -3.98 4.85
CA ARG A 73 5.09 -3.50 6.09
C ARG A 73 5.85 -3.89 7.36
N LEU A 74 6.53 -5.04 7.36
CA LEU A 74 7.42 -5.45 8.46
C LEU A 74 8.71 -4.62 8.46
N ARG A 75 9.23 -4.24 7.29
CA ARG A 75 10.48 -3.46 7.14
C ARG A 75 10.33 -2.02 7.64
N GLN A 76 9.21 -1.36 7.31
CA GLN A 76 8.98 0.03 7.70
C GLN A 76 8.75 0.20 9.20
N SER A 77 7.97 -0.66 9.85
CA SER A 77 7.81 -0.59 11.30
C SER A 77 9.12 -0.81 12.05
N CYS A 78 9.99 -1.69 11.56
CA CYS A 78 11.31 -1.93 12.17
C CYS A 78 12.25 -0.72 12.02
N CYS A 79 12.27 -0.06 10.85
CA CYS A 79 13.04 1.17 10.64
C CYS A 79 12.47 2.36 11.43
N ASN A 80 11.14 2.48 11.54
CA ASN A 80 10.48 3.62 12.19
C ASN A 80 10.70 3.60 13.73
N VAL A 81 10.74 2.41 14.34
CA VAL A 81 11.06 2.22 15.77
C VAL A 81 12.55 2.47 16.08
N HIS A 82 13.45 2.19 15.15
CA HIS A 82 14.91 2.29 15.37
C HIS A 82 15.58 3.51 14.72
N ARG A 83 14.81 4.52 14.33
CA ARG A 83 15.33 5.76 13.69
C ARG A 83 16.33 6.55 14.55
N HIS A 84 16.44 6.28 15.85
CA HIS A 84 17.34 6.98 16.78
C HIS A 84 18.75 6.38 16.95
N ALA A 85 19.06 5.27 16.28
CA ALA A 85 20.42 4.75 16.26
C ALA A 85 20.93 4.79 14.82
N ASP A 86 21.99 5.54 14.53
CA ASP A 86 22.71 5.61 13.25
C ASP A 86 23.21 4.24 12.75
N ARG A 87 22.30 3.30 12.51
CA ARG A 87 22.55 1.96 12.04
C ARG A 87 21.73 1.73 10.78
N PRO A 88 22.33 1.15 9.71
CA PRO A 88 21.59 0.82 8.52
C PRO A 88 20.47 -0.17 8.87
N CYS A 89 19.26 0.08 8.35
CA CYS A 89 18.15 -0.87 8.50
C CYS A 89 18.60 -2.25 8.01
N CYS A 90 18.62 -3.23 8.91
CA CYS A 90 19.13 -4.57 8.60
C CYS A 90 18.44 -5.16 7.35
N PRO A 91 19.18 -5.86 6.47
CA PRO A 91 18.56 -6.69 5.45
C PRO A 91 17.73 -7.79 6.14
N CYS A 92 16.53 -8.03 5.61
CA CYS A 92 15.59 -9.00 6.14
C CYS A 92 16.19 -10.42 6.13
N GLY A 93 16.67 -10.89 7.29
CA GLY A 93 17.27 -12.21 7.43
C GLY A 93 18.32 -12.32 8.54
N SER A 94 18.82 -11.20 9.07
CA SER A 94 19.95 -11.20 10.01
C SER A 94 19.71 -10.37 11.27
N CYS A 95 18.48 -10.33 11.80
CA CYS A 95 18.25 -9.81 13.15
C CYS A 95 18.70 -10.87 14.18
N PRO A 96 19.79 -10.67 14.94
CA PRO A 96 20.16 -11.57 16.02
C PRO A 96 19.19 -11.29 17.17
N GLY A 97 18.20 -12.16 17.32
CA GLY A 97 17.20 -12.06 18.37
C GLY A 97 15.89 -11.44 17.88
N TYR A 98 14.83 -12.24 17.94
CA TYR A 98 13.46 -11.79 17.96
C TYR A 98 13.25 -10.87 19.17
N SER A 99 13.49 -9.57 19.02
CA SER A 99 13.12 -8.61 20.05
C SER A 99 11.59 -8.64 20.23
N PRO A 100 11.07 -8.65 21.48
CA PRO A 100 9.63 -8.67 21.77
C PRO A 100 8.87 -7.46 21.19
N ALA A 101 9.56 -6.42 20.72
CA ALA A 101 8.98 -5.30 19.98
C ALA A 101 8.47 -5.70 18.57
N CYS A 102 9.15 -6.63 17.88
CA CYS A 102 8.75 -7.10 16.55
C CYS A 102 7.54 -8.04 16.60
N LEU A 103 7.31 -8.76 17.71
CA LEU A 103 6.16 -9.66 17.84
C LEU A 103 4.83 -8.90 18.03
N ARG A 104 4.85 -7.71 18.66
CA ARG A 104 3.61 -6.94 18.93
C ARG A 104 2.98 -6.28 17.71
N LEU A 105 3.70 -6.24 16.59
CA LEU A 105 3.20 -5.68 15.34
C LEU A 105 2.44 -6.73 14.48
N ARG A 106 2.27 -7.95 14.99
CA ARG A 106 1.52 -9.04 14.33
C ARG A 106 0.11 -9.27 14.90
N SER A 107 -0.27 -8.61 15.99
CA SER A 107 -1.59 -8.71 16.64
C SER A 107 -2.48 -7.53 16.30
#